data_AF-A0A520NPH7-F1
#
_entry.id   AF-A0A520NPH7-F1
#
_cell.length_a   1.000
_cell.length_b   1.000
_cell.length_c   1.000
_cell.angle_alpha   90.00
_cell.angle_beta   90.00
_cell.angle_gamma   90.00
#
_symmetry.space_group_name_H-M   'P 1'
#
loop_
_entity.id
_entity.type
_entity.pdbx_description
1 polymer ?
#
loop_
_entity_poly.entity_id
_entity_poly.type
_entity_poly.pdbx_seq_one_letter_code
_entity_poly.pdbx_strand_id
1 'polypeptide(L)'
;MQRISVQNLPAVPCLLIGFSIQFTGAFLVLFDWHTKYGATLLIAFVVLASTLHHRFWEMKDPMIQNYHFLLITNNGAIAAGLLLLI
;
A
#
# COMPACT_ATOMS: atom_id res chain seq x y z
N MET A 1 -1.61 -25.31 7.21
CA MET A 1 -0.86 -24.59 6.14
C MET A 1 -1.38 -24.85 4.72
N GLN A 2 -2.52 -25.52 4.51
CA GLN A 2 -3.00 -25.92 3.17
C GLN A 2 -3.86 -24.87 2.44
N ARG A 3 -4.37 -23.85 3.16
CA ARG A 3 -5.24 -22.79 2.59
C ARG A 3 -4.46 -21.74 1.77
N ILE A 4 -3.19 -21.50 2.09
CA ILE A 4 -2.36 -20.44 1.50
C ILE A 4 -1.95 -20.78 0.06
N SER A 5 -1.75 -22.07 -0.23
CA SER A 5 -1.31 -22.55 -1.55
C SER A 5 -2.38 -22.48 -2.64
N VAL A 6 -3.66 -22.26 -2.28
CA VAL A 6 -4.80 -22.29 -3.21
C VAL A 6 -5.16 -20.88 -3.72
N GLN A 7 -4.68 -19.81 -3.07
CA GLN A 7 -5.17 -18.44 -3.30
C GLN A 7 -4.25 -17.52 -4.11
N ASN A 8 -3.09 -17.97 -4.63
CA ASN A 8 -2.10 -17.10 -5.30
C ASN A 8 -1.77 -15.82 -4.51
N LEU A 9 -1.85 -15.88 -3.18
CA LEU A 9 -1.47 -14.75 -2.33
C LEU A 9 0.04 -14.54 -2.47
N PRO A 10 0.51 -13.29 -2.55
CA PRO A 10 1.94 -13.01 -2.50
C PRO A 10 2.52 -13.71 -1.28
N ALA A 11 3.59 -14.49 -1.49
CA ALA A 11 4.13 -15.37 -0.47
C ALA A 11 4.34 -14.59 0.84
N VAL A 12 4.06 -15.23 1.99
CA VAL A 12 4.21 -14.64 3.34
C VAL A 12 5.46 -13.75 3.51
N PRO A 13 6.63 -14.08 2.93
CA PRO A 13 7.80 -13.20 2.96
C PRO A 13 7.59 -11.81 2.34
N CYS A 14 6.87 -11.69 1.21
CA CYS A 14 6.59 -10.38 0.59
C CYS A 14 5.77 -9.47 1.49
N LEU A 15 4.81 -10.02 2.24
CA LEU A 15 4.00 -9.25 3.18
C LEU A 15 4.86 -8.70 4.33
N LEU A 16 5.75 -9.53 4.88
CA LEU A 16 6.66 -9.10 5.94
C LEU A 16 7.60 -8.00 5.47
N ILE A 17 8.16 -8.12 4.26
CA ILE A 17 9.00 -7.09 3.65
C ILE A 17 8.22 -5.79 3.47
N GLY A 18 6.99 -5.88 2.95
CA GLY A 18 6.11 -4.73 2.79
C GLY A 18 5.87 -3.99 4.12
N PHE A 19 5.55 -4.73 5.18
CA PHE A 19 5.39 -4.15 6.51
C PHE A 19 6.68 -3.49 7.02
N SER A 20 7.84 -4.15 6.88
CA SER A 20 9.11 -3.56 7.28
C SER A 20 9.36 -2.22 6.58
N ILE A 21 9.15 -2.15 5.26
CA ILE A 21 9.29 -0.91 4.47
C ILE A 21 8.33 0.16 4.97
N GLN A 22 7.07 -0.21 5.22
CA GLN A 22 6.05 0.73 5.68
C GLN A 22 6.39 1.31 7.06
N PHE A 23 6.80 0.48 8.01
CA PHE A 23 7.19 0.94 9.34
C PHE A 23 8.45 1.81 9.30
N THR A 24 9.48 1.40 8.55
CA THR A 24 10.70 2.19 8.42
C THR A 24 10.42 3.57 7.80
N GLY A 25 9.63 3.62 6.71
CA GLY A 25 9.23 4.88 6.09
C GLY A 25 8.42 5.78 7.03
N ALA A 26 7.49 5.19 7.79
CA ALA A 26 6.68 5.93 8.76
C ALA A 26 7.54 6.53 9.88
N PHE A 27 8.50 5.77 10.43
CA PHE A 27 9.40 6.28 11.47
C PHE A 27 10.31 7.40 10.95
N LEU A 28 10.83 7.28 9.73
CA LEU A 28 11.64 8.35 9.10
C LEU A 28 10.85 9.66 9.02
N VAL A 29 9.57 9.60 8.62
CA VAL A 29 8.71 10.79 8.54
C VAL A 29 8.32 11.31 9.93
N LEU A 30 7.95 10.43 10.86
CA LEU A 30 7.48 10.83 12.20
C LEU A 30 8.55 11.49 13.06
N PHE A 31 9.80 11.04 12.95
CA PHE A 31 10.93 11.59 13.71
C PHE A 31 11.64 12.74 12.98
N ASP A 32 11.08 13.21 11.86
CA ASP A 32 11.69 14.17 10.93
C ASP A 32 13.12 13.79 10.50
N TRP A 33 13.43 12.49 10.56
CA TRP A 33 14.74 11.95 10.23
C TRP A 33 14.76 11.61 8.75
N HIS A 34 15.41 12.46 7.95
CA HIS A 34 15.48 12.27 6.50
C HIS A 34 14.10 12.12 5.85
N THR A 35 13.15 12.99 6.21
CA THR A 35 11.73 12.99 5.82
C THR A 35 11.52 12.79 4.32
N LYS A 36 12.34 13.40 3.46
CA LYS A 36 12.27 13.23 1.99
C LYS A 36 12.45 11.78 1.54
N TYR A 37 13.40 11.06 2.14
CA TYR A 37 13.66 9.66 1.81
C TYR A 37 12.55 8.75 2.36
N GLY A 38 12.07 9.01 3.58
CA GLY A 38 10.93 8.31 4.16
C GLY A 38 9.65 8.49 3.34
N ALA A 39 9.34 9.72 2.93
CA ALA A 39 8.18 10.05 2.11
C ALA A 39 8.25 9.38 0.73
N THR A 40 9.41 9.43 0.06
CA THR A 40 9.61 8.77 -1.24
C THR A 40 9.41 7.24 -1.13
N LEU A 41 9.94 6.63 -0.08
CA LEU A 41 9.80 5.19 0.18
C LEU A 41 8.32 4.81 0.42
N LEU A 42 7.60 5.60 1.22
CA LEU A 42 6.19 5.38 1.50
C LEU A 42 5.31 5.56 0.26
N ILE A 43 5.60 6.55 -0.60
CA ILE A 43 4.88 6.75 -1.87
C ILE A 43 5.05 5.51 -2.76
N ALA A 44 6.29 5.04 -2.93
CA ALA A 44 6.57 3.84 -3.72
C ALA A 44 5.82 2.61 -3.17
N PHE A 45 5.81 2.44 -1.84
CA PHE A 45 5.06 1.36 -1.20
C PHE A 45 3.55 1.46 -1.44
N VAL A 46 2.95 2.64 -1.24
CA VAL A 46 1.50 2.85 -1.42
C VAL A 46 1.08 2.58 -2.86
N VAL A 47 1.86 3.01 -3.85
CA VAL A 47 1.59 2.74 -5.27
C VAL A 47 1.64 1.24 -5.55
N LEU A 48 2.72 0.55 -5.15
CA LEU A 48 2.86 -0.89 -5.36
C LEU A 48 1.76 -1.69 -4.67
N ALA A 49 1.49 -1.40 -3.38
CA ALA A 49 0.44 -2.06 -2.61
C ALA A 49 -0.95 -1.84 -3.24
N SER A 50 -1.21 -0.64 -3.75
CA SER A 50 -2.46 -0.31 -4.44
C SER A 50 -2.64 -1.11 -5.73
N THR A 51 -1.61 -1.18 -6.58
CA THR A 51 -1.68 -1.94 -7.84
C THR A 51 -1.88 -3.44 -7.62
N LEU A 52 -1.31 -4.01 -6.55
CA LEU A 52 -1.42 -5.42 -6.23
C LEU A 52 -2.81 -5.80 -5.68
N HIS A 53 -3.45 -4.92 -4.90
CA HIS A 53 -4.70 -5.24 -4.21
C HIS A 53 -5.97 -4.73 -4.91
N HIS A 54 -5.87 -3.74 -5.81
CA HIS A 54 -7.03 -3.10 -6.43
C HIS A 54 -7.15 -3.39 -7.92
N ARG A 55 -7.56 -4.62 -8.28
CA ARG A 55 -8.20 -4.89 -9.58
C ARG A 55 -9.70 -4.65 -9.50
N PHE A 56 -10.11 -3.43 -9.12
CA PHE A 56 -11.52 -3.10 -8.90
C PHE A 56 -12.37 -3.15 -10.18
N TRP A 57 -11.73 -2.97 -11.35
CA TRP A 57 -12.37 -3.07 -12.66
C TRP A 57 -12.85 -4.49 -13.02
N GLU A 58 -12.38 -5.53 -12.32
CA GLU A 58 -12.79 -6.92 -12.56
C GLU A 58 -13.89 -7.40 -11.60
N MET A 59 -14.31 -6.55 -10.65
CA MET A 59 -15.29 -6.93 -9.62
C MET A 59 -16.72 -6.78 -10.14
N LYS A 60 -17.49 -7.88 -10.07
CA LYS A 60 -18.89 -7.92 -10.51
C LYS A 60 -19.89 -7.43 -9.46
N ASP A 61 -19.53 -7.48 -8.18
CA ASP A 61 -20.38 -7.00 -7.09
C ASP A 61 -20.21 -5.48 -6.94
N PRO A 62 -21.28 -4.68 -7.10
CA PRO A 62 -21.21 -3.22 -7.06
C PRO A 62 -20.81 -2.67 -5.68
N MET A 63 -21.14 -3.38 -4.59
CA MET A 63 -20.76 -2.97 -3.24
C MET A 63 -19.27 -3.14 -3.01
N ILE A 64 -18.72 -4.28 -3.44
CA ILE A 64 -17.28 -4.56 -3.34
C ILE A 64 -16.51 -3.60 -4.25
N GLN A 65 -16.97 -3.37 -5.48
CA GLN A 65 -16.34 -2.43 -6.41
C GLN A 65 -16.23 -1.02 -5.82
N ASN A 66 -17.32 -0.48 -5.25
CA ASN A 66 -17.30 0.85 -4.66
C ASN A 66 -16.34 0.94 -3.45
N TYR A 67 -16.28 -0.11 -2.62
CA TYR A 67 -15.34 -0.17 -1.51
C TYR A 67 -13.88 -0.15 -1.97
N HIS A 68 -13.53 -0.94 -2.99
CA HIS A 68 -12.18 -0.91 -3.56
C HIS A 68 -11.86 0.42 -4.25
N PHE A 69 -12.86 1.12 -4.81
CA PHE A 69 -12.70 2.48 -5.34
C PHE A 69 -12.43 3.53 -4.23
N LEU A 70 -13.09 3.40 -3.08
CA LEU A 70 -12.79 4.25 -1.93
C LEU A 70 -11.37 4.03 -1.42
N LEU A 71 -10.92 2.77 -1.34
CA LEU A 71 -9.58 2.43 -0.90
C LEU A 71 -8.49 2.94 -1.84
N ILE A 72 -8.66 2.82 -3.18
CA ILE A 72 -7.69 3.37 -4.13
C ILE A 72 -7.60 4.90 -4.01
N THR A 73 -8.75 5.57 -3.80
CA THR A 73 -8.80 7.02 -3.62
C THR A 73 -8.11 7.46 -2.33
N ASN A 74 -8.33 6.72 -1.23
CA ASN A 74 -7.66 6.99 0.04
C ASN A 74 -6.13 6.82 -0.08
N ASN A 75 -5.67 5.73 -0.70
CA ASN A 75 -4.25 5.53 -0.97
C ASN A 75 -3.66 6.65 -1.85
N GLY A 76 -4.41 7.15 -2.83
CA GLY A 76 -4.04 8.31 -3.63
C GLY A 76 -3.89 9.58 -2.79
N ALA A 77 -4.82 9.84 -1.87
CA ALA A 77 -4.74 10.98 -0.96
C ALA A 77 -3.53 10.88 0.00
N ILE A 78 -3.23 9.69 0.51
CA ILE A 78 -2.02 9.44 1.32
C ILE A 78 -0.76 9.73 0.51
N ALA A 79 -0.66 9.24 -0.73
CA ALA A 79 0.48 9.52 -1.61
C ALA A 79 0.61 11.02 -1.90
N ALA A 80 -0.51 11.73 -2.13
CA ALA A 80 -0.51 13.18 -2.31
C ALA A 80 -0.03 13.93 -1.06
N GLY A 81 -0.45 13.50 0.15
CA GLY A 81 0.03 14.07 1.40
C GLY A 81 1.53 13.87 1.61
N LEU A 82 2.05 12.70 1.24
CA LEU A 82 3.49 12.41 1.30
C LEU A 82 4.29 13.21 0.27
N LEU A 83 3.73 13.51 -0.91
CA LEU A 83 4.36 14.36 -1.92
C LEU A 83 4.61 15.78 -1.41
N LEU A 84 3.80 16.29 -0.47
CA LEU A 84 4.02 17.60 0.14
C LEU A 84 5.26 17.66 1.05
N LEU A 85 5.81 16.50 1.43
CA LEU A 85 6.99 16.40 2.31
C LEU A 85 8.33 16.31 1.55
N ILE A 86 8.29 16.26 0.22
CA ILE A 86 9.46 16.12 -0.66
C ILE A 86 9.86 17.49 -1.22
#